data_AF-A0A662WCI4-F1
#
_entry.id   AF-A0A662WCI4-F1
#
_cell.length_a   1.000
_cell.length_b   1.000
_cell.length_c   1.000
_cell.angle_alpha   90.00
_cell.angle_beta   90.00
_cell.angle_gamma   90.00
#
_symmetry.space_group_name_H-M   'P 1'
#
loop_
_entity.id
_entity.type
_entity.pdbx_description
1 polymer ?
#
loop_
_entity_poly.entity_id
_entity_poly.type
_entity_poly.pdbx_seq_one_letter_code
_entity_poly.pdbx_strand_id
1 'polypeptide(L)'
;MKIFLDANIIADWILIKNKAQEVTDETEDNVLTERYRYMGYSYKLIEKIRSLGLKAYTSQLSIAEVFSVIYDDVINLKLFMKAIPTAAWNWLSIREKELLDDEEAYEIYEGILERFDELFLNVEIVDEVLDLELLSHLILKLGLRTHDALLLTTAILNGMDYFVTRDERLIRKTRKLKKMPKIVILRPQSLLSKIG
;
A
#
# COMPACT_ATOMS: atom_id res chain seq x y z
N MET A 1 13.70 2.34 -15.92
CA MET A 1 12.45 2.66 -15.21
C MET A 1 12.61 2.23 -13.76
N LYS A 2 12.55 3.17 -12.82
CA LYS A 2 12.61 2.93 -11.38
C LYS A 2 11.25 3.23 -10.76
N ILE A 3 10.63 2.23 -10.15
CA ILE A 3 9.27 2.30 -9.60
C ILE A 3 9.36 2.23 -8.08
N PHE A 4 8.85 3.22 -7.38
CA PHE A 4 8.67 3.19 -5.93
C PHE A 4 7.24 2.77 -5.58
N LEU A 5 7.08 1.74 -4.76
CA LEU A 5 5.80 1.19 -4.32
C LEU A 5 5.48 1.67 -2.90
N ASP A 6 4.33 2.31 -2.76
CA ASP A 6 3.74 2.69 -1.47
C ASP A 6 3.16 1.48 -0.72
N ALA A 7 3.01 1.59 0.60
CA ALA A 7 2.54 0.52 1.48
C ALA A 7 1.17 -0.03 1.07
N ASN A 8 0.24 0.85 0.66
CA ASN A 8 -1.09 0.44 0.23
C ASN A 8 -1.10 -0.41 -1.05
N ILE A 9 -0.06 -0.34 -1.89
CA ILE A 9 0.09 -1.17 -3.09
C ILE A 9 0.52 -2.57 -2.69
N ILE A 10 1.48 -2.65 -1.77
CA ILE A 10 2.03 -3.91 -1.28
C ILE A 10 0.98 -4.67 -0.47
N ALA A 11 0.29 -3.98 0.45
CA ALA A 11 -0.74 -4.57 1.29
C ALA A 11 -1.88 -5.18 0.46
N ASP A 12 -2.33 -4.51 -0.60
CA ASP A 12 -3.34 -5.08 -1.51
C ASP A 12 -2.90 -6.38 -2.19
N TRP A 13 -1.64 -6.41 -2.65
CA TRP A 13 -1.11 -7.57 -3.31
C TRP A 13 -1.07 -8.74 -2.34
N ILE A 14 -0.62 -8.52 -1.10
CA ILE A 14 -0.65 -9.54 -0.03
C ILE A 14 -2.08 -10.03 0.24
N LEU A 15 -3.03 -9.12 0.47
CA LEU A 15 -4.42 -9.47 0.78
C LEU A 15 -5.07 -10.29 -0.35
N ILE A 16 -4.81 -9.94 -1.62
CA ILE A 16 -5.31 -10.73 -2.76
C ILE A 16 -4.58 -12.07 -2.86
N LYS A 17 -3.26 -12.10 -2.66
CA LYS A 17 -2.47 -13.33 -2.83
C LYS A 17 -2.80 -14.38 -1.76
N ASN A 18 -3.04 -13.95 -0.52
CA ASN A 18 -3.55 -14.83 0.55
C ASN A 18 -4.92 -15.39 0.19
N LYS A 19 -5.84 -14.52 -0.23
CA LYS A 19 -7.17 -14.97 -0.64
C LYS A 19 -7.15 -15.88 -1.86
N ALA A 20 -6.32 -15.61 -2.86
CA ALA A 20 -6.21 -16.46 -4.05
C ALA A 20 -5.66 -17.86 -3.73
N GLN A 21 -4.97 -18.03 -2.61
CA GLN A 21 -4.58 -19.35 -2.11
C GLN A 21 -5.68 -20.04 -1.30
N GLU A 22 -6.53 -19.26 -0.61
CA GLU A 22 -7.69 -19.79 0.14
C GLU A 22 -8.88 -20.16 -0.76
N VAL A 23 -9.04 -19.48 -1.90
CA VAL A 23 -10.13 -19.75 -2.86
C VAL A 23 -9.74 -20.93 -3.75
N THR A 24 -9.80 -22.13 -3.17
CA THR A 24 -9.98 -23.40 -3.90
C THR A 24 -11.44 -23.78 -4.06
N ASP A 25 -12.37 -23.10 -3.38
CA ASP A 25 -13.80 -23.39 -3.42
C ASP A 25 -14.63 -22.22 -3.98
N GLU A 26 -15.46 -22.56 -4.96
CA GLU A 26 -16.36 -21.70 -5.72
C GLU A 26 -17.41 -21.04 -4.80
N THR A 27 -17.28 -19.75 -4.53
CA THR A 27 -18.45 -18.90 -4.24
C THR A 27 -18.15 -17.45 -4.65
N GLU A 28 -18.63 -17.07 -5.83
CA GLU A 28 -18.58 -15.70 -6.35
C GLU A 28 -19.56 -14.80 -5.57
N ASP A 29 -19.05 -14.08 -4.57
CA ASP A 29 -19.80 -13.01 -3.91
C ASP A 29 -19.52 -11.67 -4.62
N ASN A 30 -20.53 -11.10 -5.29
CA ASN A 30 -20.40 -9.90 -6.14
C ASN A 30 -19.87 -8.66 -5.38
N VAL A 31 -20.11 -8.57 -4.06
CA VAL A 31 -19.62 -7.47 -3.20
C VAL A 31 -18.10 -7.57 -2.99
N LEU A 32 -17.60 -8.79 -2.86
CA LEU A 32 -16.16 -9.06 -2.80
C LEU A 32 -15.52 -8.65 -4.13
N THR A 33 -16.11 -9.05 -5.27
CA THR A 33 -15.62 -8.72 -6.62
C THR A 33 -15.41 -7.22 -6.84
N GLU A 34 -16.27 -6.36 -6.29
CA GLU A 34 -16.13 -4.90 -6.40
C GLU A 34 -15.06 -4.32 -5.46
N ARG A 35 -14.95 -4.82 -4.22
CA ARG A 35 -13.87 -4.47 -3.26
C ARG A 35 -12.49 -4.82 -3.83
N TYR A 36 -12.37 -6.00 -4.44
CA TYR A 36 -11.13 -6.43 -5.09
C TYR A 36 -10.86 -5.76 -6.44
N ARG A 37 -11.81 -5.02 -7.02
CA ARG A 37 -11.58 -4.38 -8.32
C ARG A 37 -10.46 -3.34 -8.26
N TYR A 38 -10.43 -2.53 -7.19
CA TYR A 38 -9.41 -1.50 -7.01
C TYR A 38 -8.10 -2.06 -6.46
N MET A 39 -8.17 -3.03 -5.54
CA MET A 39 -7.00 -3.78 -5.05
C MET A 39 -6.35 -4.60 -6.18
N GLY A 40 -7.17 -5.11 -7.09
CA GLY A 40 -6.77 -5.95 -8.21
C GLY A 40 -5.82 -5.26 -9.18
N TYR A 41 -5.82 -3.93 -9.25
CA TYR A 41 -4.81 -3.21 -10.03
C TYR A 41 -3.44 -3.21 -9.35
N SER A 42 -3.37 -3.12 -8.02
CA SER A 42 -2.12 -3.26 -7.27
C SER A 42 -1.55 -4.66 -7.44
N TYR A 43 -2.40 -5.68 -7.30
CA TYR A 43 -2.02 -7.08 -7.55
C TYR A 43 -1.48 -7.28 -8.96
N LYS A 44 -2.26 -6.90 -9.99
CA LYS A 44 -1.85 -7.02 -11.39
C LYS A 44 -0.56 -6.27 -11.69
N LEU A 45 -0.35 -5.11 -11.06
CA LEU A 45 0.86 -4.31 -11.26
C LEU A 45 2.08 -5.06 -10.75
N ILE A 46 2.05 -5.55 -9.51
CA ILE A 46 3.19 -6.27 -8.93
C ILE A 46 3.46 -7.55 -9.72
N GLU A 47 2.44 -8.33 -10.06
CA GLU A 47 2.59 -9.53 -10.90
C GLU A 47 3.17 -9.20 -12.28
N LYS A 48 2.75 -8.09 -12.90
CA LYS A 48 3.31 -7.65 -14.18
C LYS A 48 4.78 -7.24 -14.05
N ILE A 49 5.14 -6.46 -13.02
CA ILE A 49 6.54 -6.09 -12.72
C ILE A 49 7.41 -7.34 -12.61
N ARG A 50 6.94 -8.35 -11.86
CA ARG A 50 7.62 -9.63 -11.68
C ARG A 50 7.74 -10.41 -13.00
N SER A 51 6.66 -10.54 -13.76
CA SER A 51 6.66 -11.26 -15.04
C SER A 51 7.60 -10.65 -16.08
N LEU A 52 7.83 -9.33 -16.01
CA LEU A 52 8.74 -8.60 -16.89
C LEU A 52 10.18 -8.56 -16.37
N GLY A 53 10.45 -9.09 -15.17
CA GLY A 53 11.76 -9.00 -14.52
C GLY A 53 12.17 -7.55 -14.20
N LEU A 54 11.20 -6.64 -14.04
CA LEU A 54 11.47 -5.25 -13.69
C LEU A 54 11.82 -5.16 -12.19
N LYS A 55 12.78 -4.29 -11.87
CA LYS A 55 13.08 -3.94 -10.48
C LYS A 55 12.16 -2.82 -10.00
N ALA A 56 11.51 -3.04 -8.87
CA ALA A 56 10.79 -2.03 -8.11
C ALA A 56 11.49 -1.79 -6.77
N TYR A 57 11.08 -0.72 -6.08
CA TYR A 57 11.69 -0.27 -4.85
C TYR A 57 10.59 0.07 -3.84
N THR A 58 10.89 -0.06 -2.56
CA THR A 58 10.06 0.42 -1.46
C THR A 58 10.95 0.82 -0.30
N SER A 59 10.39 1.25 0.83
CA SER A 59 11.15 1.68 2.00
C SER A 59 10.82 0.85 3.23
N GLN A 60 11.68 0.90 4.25
CA GLN A 60 11.44 0.23 5.53
C GLN A 60 10.15 0.73 6.18
N LEU A 61 9.87 2.03 6.09
CA LEU A 61 8.64 2.66 6.56
C LEU A 61 7.43 2.11 5.81
N SER A 62 7.49 1.98 4.49
CA SER A 62 6.39 1.39 3.72
C SER A 62 6.13 -0.07 4.10
N ILE A 63 7.19 -0.85 4.35
CA ILE A 63 7.06 -2.24 4.83
C ILE A 63 6.42 -2.29 6.22
N ALA A 64 6.83 -1.42 7.15
CA ALA A 64 6.22 -1.34 8.47
C ALA A 64 4.74 -0.94 8.38
N GLU A 65 4.39 -0.01 7.49
CA GLU A 65 3.01 0.41 7.28
C GLU A 65 2.12 -0.71 6.71
N VAL A 66 2.66 -1.66 5.94
CA VAL A 66 1.89 -2.81 5.43
C VAL A 66 1.23 -3.60 6.57
N PHE A 67 1.94 -3.85 7.68
CA PHE A 67 1.38 -4.52 8.84
C PHE A 67 0.17 -3.77 9.39
N SER A 68 0.27 -2.45 9.53
CA SER A 68 -0.84 -1.63 10.04
C SER A 68 -2.04 -1.62 9.10
N VAL A 69 -1.80 -1.61 7.78
CA VAL A 69 -2.87 -1.63 6.76
C VAL A 69 -3.62 -2.96 6.80
N ILE A 70 -2.89 -4.08 6.90
CA ILE A 70 -3.50 -5.41 6.95
C ILE A 70 -4.22 -5.61 8.28
N TYR A 71 -3.60 -5.20 9.39
CA TYR A 71 -4.24 -5.19 10.71
C TYR A 71 -5.58 -4.44 10.68
N ASP A 72 -5.60 -3.22 10.15
CA ASP A 72 -6.82 -2.43 10.06
C ASP A 72 -7.88 -3.09 9.17
N ASP A 73 -7.48 -3.77 8.09
CA ASP A 73 -8.41 -4.51 7.22
C ASP A 73 -9.07 -5.68 7.96
N VAL A 74 -8.30 -6.43 8.75
CA VAL A 74 -8.81 -7.54 9.58
C VAL A 74 -9.75 -7.03 10.68
N ILE A 75 -9.36 -5.97 11.41
CA ILE A 75 -10.23 -5.36 12.42
C ILE A 75 -11.55 -4.90 11.79
N ASN A 76 -11.48 -4.26 10.62
CA ASN A 76 -12.67 -3.83 9.90
C ASN A 76 -13.54 -5.02 9.46
N LEU A 77 -12.94 -6.15 9.10
CA LEU A 77 -13.67 -7.39 8.81
C LEU A 77 -14.36 -7.96 10.06
N LYS A 78 -13.68 -8.01 11.21
CA LYS A 78 -14.29 -8.44 12.49
C LYS A 78 -15.49 -7.56 12.86
N LEU A 79 -15.36 -6.24 12.74
CA LEU A 79 -16.44 -5.28 12.98
C LEU A 79 -17.62 -5.49 12.03
N PHE A 80 -17.34 -5.75 10.75
CA PHE A 80 -18.35 -6.06 9.74
C PHE A 80 -19.11 -7.35 10.07
N MET A 81 -18.39 -8.44 10.39
CA MET A 81 -18.99 -9.73 10.76
C MET A 81 -19.87 -9.63 12.01
N LYS A 82 -19.54 -8.72 12.94
CA LYS A 82 -20.33 -8.41 14.14
C LYS A 82 -21.48 -7.42 13.89
N ALA A 83 -21.73 -7.04 12.63
CA ALA A 83 -22.74 -6.07 12.23
C ALA A 83 -22.64 -4.72 12.98
N ILE A 84 -21.41 -4.32 13.36
CA ILE A 84 -21.19 -3.03 14.02
C ILE A 84 -21.41 -1.91 12.99
N PRO A 85 -22.20 -0.87 13.31
CA PRO A 85 -22.41 0.25 12.39
C PRO A 85 -21.08 0.91 11.99
N THR A 86 -20.88 1.15 10.69
CA THR A 86 -19.64 1.74 10.15
C THR A 86 -19.28 3.10 10.76
N ALA A 87 -20.29 3.89 11.16
CA ALA A 87 -20.09 5.16 11.87
C ALA A 87 -19.37 5.00 13.21
N ALA A 88 -19.41 3.81 13.80
CA ALA A 88 -18.82 3.49 15.10
C ALA A 88 -17.43 2.81 14.99
N TRP A 89 -16.96 2.49 13.77
CA TRP A 89 -15.70 1.75 13.58
C TRP A 89 -14.45 2.53 13.99
N ASN A 90 -14.56 3.86 14.08
CA ASN A 90 -13.49 4.74 14.55
C ASN A 90 -13.57 5.01 16.06
N TRP A 91 -14.56 4.46 16.77
CA TRP A 91 -14.66 4.64 18.22
C TRP A 91 -13.65 3.75 18.91
N LEU A 92 -12.74 4.38 19.67
CA LEU A 92 -11.67 3.69 20.37
C LEU A 92 -12.22 2.57 21.28
N SER A 93 -13.30 2.86 22.01
CA SER A 93 -13.97 1.90 22.91
C SER A 93 -14.52 0.65 22.22
N ILE A 94 -14.69 0.68 20.90
CA ILE A 94 -15.10 -0.47 20.10
C ILE A 94 -13.86 -1.18 19.56
N ARG A 95 -12.91 -0.46 18.93
CA ARG A 95 -11.70 -1.08 18.38
C ARG A 95 -10.86 -1.78 19.46
N GLU A 96 -10.77 -1.23 20.67
CA GLU A 96 -10.05 -1.85 21.79
C GLU A 96 -10.67 -3.17 22.27
N LYS A 97 -11.96 -3.40 22.03
CA LYS A 97 -12.63 -4.67 22.37
C LYS A 97 -12.47 -5.73 21.28
N GLU A 98 -12.05 -5.29 20.11
CA GLU A 98 -11.99 -6.09 18.88
C GLU A 98 -10.55 -6.32 18.43
N LEU A 99 -9.58 -6.04 19.32
CA LEU A 99 -8.17 -6.34 19.10
C LEU A 99 -7.98 -7.81 18.70
N LEU A 100 -6.90 -8.06 18.00
CA LEU A 100 -6.48 -9.42 17.69
C LEU A 100 -6.00 -10.09 18.97
N ASP A 101 -6.37 -11.35 19.14
CA ASP A 101 -5.68 -12.21 20.10
C ASP A 101 -4.31 -12.65 19.57
N ASP A 102 -3.52 -13.32 20.41
CA ASP A 102 -2.16 -13.71 20.07
C ASP A 102 -2.10 -14.70 18.89
N GLU A 103 -3.10 -15.57 18.75
CA GLU A 103 -3.16 -16.56 17.66
C GLU A 103 -3.52 -15.88 16.34
N GLU A 104 -4.56 -15.03 16.33
CA GLU A 104 -4.93 -14.21 15.18
C GLU A 104 -3.76 -13.32 14.73
N ALA A 105 -3.09 -12.65 15.68
CA ALA A 105 -1.92 -11.83 15.39
C ALA A 105 -0.77 -12.66 14.80
N TYR A 106 -0.55 -13.87 15.32
CA TYR A 106 0.47 -14.80 14.85
C TYR A 106 0.23 -15.21 13.40
N GLU A 107 -0.98 -15.68 13.09
CA GLU A 107 -1.37 -16.09 11.74
C GLU A 107 -1.20 -14.96 10.73
N ILE A 108 -1.60 -13.74 11.10
CA ILE A 108 -1.50 -12.57 10.22
C ILE A 108 -0.05 -12.21 9.95
N TYR A 109 0.81 -12.15 10.98
CA TYR A 109 2.19 -11.73 10.74
C TYR A 109 2.96 -12.79 9.94
N GLU A 110 2.79 -14.09 10.21
CA GLU A 110 3.43 -15.18 9.43
C GLU A 110 2.97 -15.12 7.97
N GLY A 111 1.66 -14.98 7.75
CA GLY A 111 1.09 -14.84 6.41
C GLY A 111 1.56 -13.60 5.66
N ILE A 112 2.01 -12.53 6.35
CA ILE A 112 2.65 -11.38 5.73
C ILE A 112 4.11 -11.68 5.38
N LEU A 113 4.87 -12.30 6.29
CA LEU A 113 6.29 -12.59 6.10
C LEU A 113 6.54 -13.52 4.92
N GLU A 114 5.73 -14.57 4.76
CA GLU A 114 5.81 -15.46 3.59
C GLU A 114 5.67 -14.71 2.25
N ARG A 115 4.89 -13.63 2.23
CA ARG A 115 4.70 -12.81 1.02
C ARG A 115 5.82 -11.82 0.82
N PHE A 116 6.44 -11.35 1.88
CA PHE A 116 7.61 -10.50 1.77
C PHE A 116 8.79 -11.24 1.16
N ASP A 117 9.01 -12.51 1.52
CA ASP A 117 10.05 -13.34 0.89
C ASP A 117 9.86 -13.40 -0.63
N GLU A 118 8.62 -13.56 -1.08
CA GLU A 118 8.27 -13.57 -2.49
C GLU A 118 8.40 -12.19 -3.17
N LEU A 119 7.98 -11.13 -2.48
CA LEU A 119 8.03 -9.75 -2.96
C LEU A 119 9.47 -9.28 -3.19
N PHE A 120 10.37 -9.59 -2.25
CA PHE A 120 11.75 -9.13 -2.25
C PHE A 120 12.64 -9.77 -3.32
N LEU A 121 12.13 -10.75 -4.06
CA LEU A 121 12.78 -11.24 -5.28
C LEU A 121 12.87 -10.17 -6.38
N ASN A 122 11.94 -9.20 -6.40
CA ASN A 122 11.87 -8.16 -7.43
C ASN A 122 11.73 -6.73 -6.87
N VAL A 123 11.52 -6.60 -5.56
CA VAL A 123 11.41 -5.32 -4.86
C VAL A 123 12.60 -5.12 -3.94
N GLU A 124 13.39 -4.09 -4.18
CA GLU A 124 14.50 -3.70 -3.31
C GLU A 124 14.03 -2.70 -2.23
N ILE A 125 14.53 -2.86 -1.00
CA ILE A 125 14.27 -1.91 0.08
C ILE A 125 15.35 -0.83 0.04
N VAL A 126 14.94 0.43 0.04
CA VAL A 126 15.84 1.58 0.16
C VAL A 126 15.64 2.26 1.51
N ASP A 127 16.72 2.76 2.08
CA ASP A 127 16.68 3.51 3.34
C ASP A 127 16.02 4.88 3.13
N GLU A 128 15.32 5.35 4.16
CA GLU A 128 14.72 6.68 4.17
C GLU A 128 15.80 7.75 4.08
N VAL A 129 15.56 8.74 3.21
CA VAL A 129 16.47 9.87 3.04
C VAL A 129 15.80 11.12 3.59
N LEU A 130 16.49 11.79 4.52
CA LEU A 130 16.02 13.02 5.13
C LEU A 130 16.62 14.24 4.42
N ASP A 131 15.80 14.93 3.62
CA ASP A 131 16.09 16.27 3.13
C ASP A 131 15.10 17.25 3.76
N LEU A 132 15.58 18.04 4.73
CA LEU A 132 14.72 18.92 5.51
C LEU A 132 14.09 20.04 4.66
N GLU A 133 14.73 20.48 3.57
CA GLU A 133 14.20 21.52 2.70
C GLU A 133 13.02 20.98 1.89
N LEU A 134 13.22 19.85 1.20
CA LEU A 134 12.16 19.19 0.44
C LEU A 134 11.04 18.71 1.35
N LEU A 135 11.36 18.07 2.47
CA LEU A 135 10.38 17.55 3.41
C LEU A 135 9.53 18.69 4.01
N SER A 136 10.15 19.76 4.48
CA SER A 136 9.41 20.92 5.02
C SER A 136 8.56 21.61 3.96
N HIS A 137 9.03 21.68 2.71
CA HIS A 137 8.23 22.17 1.59
C HIS A 137 6.99 21.29 1.37
N LEU A 138 7.17 19.96 1.33
CA LEU A 138 6.09 19.01 1.14
C LEU A 138 5.04 19.08 2.26
N ILE A 139 5.47 19.21 3.50
CA ILE A 139 4.56 19.28 4.65
C ILE A 139 3.89 20.65 4.72
N LEU A 140 4.67 21.74 4.76
CA LEU A 140 4.14 23.08 5.06
C LEU A 140 3.44 23.75 3.88
N LYS A 141 3.85 23.47 2.62
CA LYS A 141 3.25 24.10 1.43
C LYS A 141 2.18 23.25 0.78
N LEU A 142 2.24 21.92 0.89
CA LEU A 142 1.24 21.03 0.29
C LEU A 142 0.33 20.36 1.31
N GLY A 143 0.67 20.45 2.60
CA GLY A 143 -0.08 19.79 3.66
C GLY A 143 0.00 18.27 3.55
N LEU A 144 1.08 17.69 3.04
CA LEU A 144 1.27 16.23 3.09
C LEU A 144 1.43 15.78 4.54
N ARG A 145 1.00 14.55 4.84
CA ARG A 145 1.31 13.94 6.14
C ARG A 145 2.81 13.64 6.18
N THR A 146 3.36 13.59 7.39
CA THR A 146 4.80 13.39 7.61
C THR A 146 5.31 12.14 6.89
N HIS A 147 4.58 11.02 6.97
CA HIS A 147 4.97 9.76 6.32
C HIS A 147 4.94 9.88 4.80
N ASP A 148 3.82 10.32 4.20
CA ASP A 148 3.71 10.54 2.76
C ASP A 148 4.83 11.46 2.22
N ALA A 149 5.16 12.52 2.98
CA ALA A 149 6.20 13.46 2.62
C ALA A 149 7.60 12.83 2.68
N LEU A 150 7.88 12.00 3.69
CA LEU A 150 9.14 11.28 3.84
C LEU A 150 9.33 10.23 2.75
N LEU A 151 8.29 9.45 2.44
CA LEU A 151 8.30 8.46 1.36
C LEU A 151 8.56 9.13 0.00
N LEU A 152 7.87 10.24 -0.26
CA LEU A 152 8.05 10.97 -1.51
C LEU A 152 9.44 11.62 -1.61
N THR A 153 9.96 12.15 -0.50
CA THR A 153 11.35 12.66 -0.40
C THR A 153 12.35 11.56 -0.73
N THR A 154 12.19 10.40 -0.10
CA THR A 154 13.03 9.21 -0.31
C THR A 154 13.02 8.77 -1.77
N ALA A 155 11.84 8.66 -2.38
CA ALA A 155 11.70 8.28 -3.78
C ALA A 155 12.35 9.29 -4.75
N ILE A 156 12.19 10.59 -4.48
CA ILE A 156 12.80 11.65 -5.29
C ILE A 156 14.33 11.60 -5.23
N LEU A 157 14.89 11.49 -4.03
CA LEU A 157 16.35 11.53 -3.84
C LEU A 157 17.03 10.26 -4.35
N ASN A 158 16.33 9.13 -4.34
CA ASN A 158 16.79 7.90 -5.00
C ASN A 158 16.57 7.88 -6.53
N GLY A 159 16.07 8.98 -7.11
CA GLY A 159 15.91 9.15 -8.55
C GLY A 159 14.85 8.24 -9.15
N MET A 160 13.76 7.99 -8.43
CA MET A 160 12.65 7.17 -8.92
C MET A 160 11.90 7.89 -10.05
N ASP A 161 11.55 7.15 -11.10
CA ASP A 161 10.77 7.67 -12.22
C ASP A 161 9.28 7.76 -11.84
N TYR A 162 8.81 6.78 -11.09
CA TYR A 162 7.41 6.63 -10.69
C TYR A 162 7.28 6.41 -9.18
N PHE A 163 6.31 7.09 -8.57
CA PHE A 163 5.79 6.76 -7.24
C PHE A 163 4.38 6.22 -7.41
N VAL A 164 4.14 4.99 -7.00
CA VAL A 164 2.84 4.32 -7.19
C VAL A 164 2.11 4.26 -5.86
N THR A 165 0.91 4.85 -5.84
CA THR A 165 0.04 4.87 -4.66
C THR A 165 -1.42 4.86 -5.08
N ARG A 166 -2.31 4.44 -4.18
CA ARG A 166 -3.76 4.67 -4.30
C ARG A 166 -4.25 5.88 -3.52
N ASP A 167 -3.39 6.59 -2.78
CA ASP A 167 -3.83 7.77 -2.05
C ASP A 167 -4.18 8.93 -3.02
N GLU A 168 -5.48 9.08 -3.26
CA GLU A 168 -6.07 10.18 -4.02
C GLU A 168 -5.67 11.56 -3.49
N ARG A 169 -5.49 11.69 -2.17
CA ARG A 169 -5.11 12.96 -1.55
C ARG A 169 -3.69 13.33 -1.95
N LEU A 170 -2.76 12.37 -1.86
CA LEU A 170 -1.37 12.54 -2.30
C LEU A 170 -1.31 12.90 -3.79
N ILE A 171 -1.98 12.14 -4.66
CA ILE A 171 -2.02 12.38 -6.12
C ILE A 171 -2.57 13.78 -6.44
N ARG A 172 -3.65 14.21 -5.78
CA ARG A 172 -4.28 15.52 -6.04
C ARG A 172 -3.41 16.67 -5.55
N LYS A 173 -2.76 16.54 -4.39
CA LYS A 173 -1.90 17.58 -3.82
C LYS A 173 -0.65 17.80 -4.67
N THR A 174 -0.05 16.73 -5.16
CA THR A 174 1.20 16.80 -5.92
C THR A 174 1.01 17.29 -7.36
N ARG A 175 -0.16 17.06 -7.97
CA ARG A 175 -0.53 17.69 -9.27
C ARG A 175 -0.54 19.21 -9.25
N LYS A 176 -0.68 19.85 -8.07
CA LYS A 176 -0.67 21.31 -7.94
C LYS A 176 0.74 21.91 -8.07
N LEU A 177 1.78 21.08 -8.08
CA LEU A 177 3.16 21.52 -8.18
C LEU A 177 3.60 21.54 -9.64
N LYS A 178 3.84 22.74 -10.17
CA LYS A 178 4.51 22.91 -11.47
C LYS A 178 6.03 22.66 -11.40
N LYS A 179 6.61 22.51 -10.20
CA LYS A 179 8.06 22.48 -9.95
C LYS A 179 8.53 21.37 -9.00
N MET A 180 7.89 20.19 -8.99
CA MET A 180 8.55 19.05 -8.34
C MET A 180 9.72 18.53 -9.19
N PRO A 181 10.74 17.93 -8.55
CA PRO A 181 11.70 17.06 -9.22
C PRO A 181 11.00 15.95 -10.05
N LYS A 182 11.76 15.32 -10.94
CA LYS A 182 11.35 14.43 -12.06
C LYS A 182 10.53 13.16 -11.74
N ILE A 183 9.83 13.07 -10.60
CA ILE A 183 9.01 11.91 -10.25
C ILE A 183 7.56 12.06 -10.72
N VAL A 184 6.99 11.00 -11.29
CA VAL A 184 5.59 10.95 -11.69
C VAL A 184 4.80 10.10 -10.70
N ILE A 185 3.80 10.69 -10.06
CA ILE A 185 2.96 10.00 -9.08
C ILE A 185 1.72 9.45 -9.77
N LEU A 186 1.55 8.12 -9.74
CA LEU A 186 0.53 7.41 -10.50
C LEU A 186 -0.25 6.43 -9.64
N ARG A 187 -1.48 6.13 -10.10
CA ARG A 187 -2.23 4.98 -9.64
C ARG A 187 -1.70 3.70 -10.30
N PRO A 188 -1.95 2.52 -9.70
CA PRO A 188 -1.53 1.25 -10.28
C PRO A 188 -2.03 1.04 -11.71
N GLN A 189 -3.30 1.32 -12.00
CA GLN A 189 -3.85 1.16 -13.37
C GLN A 189 -3.17 2.06 -14.40
N SER A 190 -2.70 3.24 -13.98
CA SER A 190 -2.04 4.20 -14.88
C SER A 190 -0.60 3.81 -15.19
N LEU A 191 0.09 3.12 -14.27
CA LEU A 191 1.40 2.54 -14.54
C LEU A 191 1.26 1.25 -15.34
N LEU A 192 0.29 0.40 -15.02
CA LEU A 192 -0.02 -0.82 -15.78
C LEU A 192 -0.19 -0.55 -17.28
N SER A 193 -0.91 0.51 -17.65
CA SER A 193 -1.09 0.88 -19.06
C SER A 193 0.17 1.42 -19.74
N LYS A 194 1.23 1.74 -18.99
CA LYS A 194 2.51 2.25 -19.51
C LYS A 194 3.56 1.16 -19.65
N ILE A 195 3.47 0.13 -18.81
CA ILE A 195 4.36 -1.04 -18.82
C ILE A 195 3.77 -2.20 -19.63
N GLY A 196 2.52 -2.07 -20.05
CA GLY A 196 1.76 -3.02 -20.88
C GLY A 196 2.02 -2.85 -22.36
#